data_AF-A0A4Y2BBY1-F1
#
_entry.id   AF-A0A4Y2BBY1-F1
#
_cell.length_a   1.000
_cell.length_b   1.000
_cell.length_c   1.000
_cell.angle_alpha   90.00
_cell.angle_beta   90.00
_cell.angle_gamma   90.00
#
_symmetry.space_group_name_H-M   'P 1'
#
loop_
_entity.id
_entity.type
_entity.pdbx_description
1 polymer ?
#
loop_
_entity_poly.entity_id
_entity_poly.type
_entity_poly.pdbx_seq_one_letter_code
_entity_poly.pdbx_strand_id
1 'polypeptide(L)'
;MCLPMSAAGSSMSSSMECLSKKPKTTIPVIIVEDHNEVLYHIYRAVGAKKIPFENGLMIHFDSHPDLVVPKHLDAERIYEKDYVINCLSIENWIIPAVYAGHFNTVVWMKPVWASQIDEGMHKFKIGKDETAKEIK
;
A
#
# COMPACT_ATOMS: atom_id res chain seq x y z
N MET A 1 71.57 7.13 27.64
CA MET A 1 71.33 6.57 26.29
C MET A 1 70.17 5.59 26.40
N CYS A 2 69.26 5.65 25.43
CA CYS A 2 67.91 5.06 25.46
C CYS A 2 67.86 3.52 25.39
N LEU A 3 66.70 3.02 25.82
CA LEU A 3 66.20 1.62 25.93
C LEU A 3 66.34 0.76 24.66
N PRO A 4 66.27 -0.59 24.78
CA PRO A 4 66.21 -1.50 23.63
C PRO A 4 64.78 -1.55 23.06
N MET A 5 64.64 -1.40 21.74
CA MET A 5 63.38 -1.65 21.03
C MET A 5 63.28 -3.12 20.61
N SER A 6 62.27 -3.79 21.16
CA SER A 6 61.76 -5.08 20.68
C SER A 6 60.98 -4.87 19.39
N ALA A 7 61.30 -5.60 18.33
CA ALA A 7 60.50 -5.63 17.10
C ALA A 7 59.58 -6.85 17.16
N ALA A 8 58.32 -6.60 17.52
CA ALA A 8 57.23 -7.56 17.48
C ALA A 8 56.88 -7.91 16.02
N GLY A 9 56.69 -9.20 15.74
CA GLY A 9 56.19 -9.69 14.46
C GLY A 9 54.75 -9.25 14.22
N SER A 10 54.48 -8.66 13.05
CA SER A 10 53.13 -8.37 12.60
C SER A 10 52.58 -9.57 11.82
N SER A 11 51.78 -10.40 12.49
CA SER A 11 50.89 -11.34 11.81
C SER A 11 49.76 -10.52 11.17
N MET A 12 49.73 -10.44 9.84
CA MET A 12 48.58 -9.88 9.13
C MET A 12 47.41 -10.87 9.21
N SER A 13 46.50 -10.62 10.15
CA SER A 13 45.17 -11.23 10.17
C SER A 13 44.40 -10.74 8.96
N SER A 14 44.33 -11.56 7.91
CA SER A 14 43.38 -11.38 6.80
C SER A 14 41.97 -11.68 7.32
N SER A 15 41.34 -10.67 7.92
CA SER A 15 39.93 -10.72 8.26
C SER A 15 39.12 -10.82 6.98
N MET A 16 38.62 -12.02 6.67
CA MET A 16 37.57 -12.21 5.67
C MET A 16 36.30 -11.53 6.17
N GLU A 17 36.04 -10.31 5.70
CA GLU A 17 34.70 -9.74 5.79
C GLU A 17 33.75 -10.60 4.95
N CYS A 18 32.98 -11.44 5.64
CA CYS A 18 31.81 -12.08 5.05
C CYS A 18 30.82 -10.99 4.63
N LEU A 19 30.83 -10.64 3.35
CA LEU A 19 29.81 -9.81 2.72
C LEU A 19 28.44 -10.45 2.91
N SER A 20 27.70 -9.96 3.90
CA SER A 20 26.30 -10.28 4.15
C SER A 20 25.49 -9.96 2.89
N LYS A 21 25.07 -10.99 2.16
CA LYS A 21 24.15 -10.83 1.03
C LYS A 21 22.84 -10.27 1.57
N LYS A 22 22.51 -9.02 1.19
CA LYS A 22 21.17 -8.48 1.45
C LYS A 22 20.13 -9.46 0.91
N PRO A 23 19.13 -9.87 1.71
CA PRO A 23 18.12 -10.80 1.24
C PRO A 23 17.42 -10.19 0.02
N LYS A 24 17.33 -10.97 -1.05
CA LYS A 24 16.66 -10.55 -2.29
C LYS A 24 15.18 -10.35 -1.96
N THR A 25 14.72 -9.11 -2.00
CA THR A 25 13.31 -8.78 -1.74
C THR A 25 12.49 -9.18 -2.96
N THR A 26 11.81 -10.31 -2.89
CA THR A 26 10.83 -10.72 -3.90
C THR A 26 9.55 -9.90 -3.73
N ILE A 27 9.08 -9.30 -4.82
CA ILE A 27 7.80 -8.59 -4.84
C ILE A 27 6.68 -9.65 -4.97
N PRO A 28 5.69 -9.68 -4.05
CA PRO A 28 4.59 -10.63 -4.16
C PRO A 28 3.70 -10.28 -5.36
N VAL A 29 3.31 -11.31 -6.13
CA VAL A 29 2.33 -11.22 -7.21
C VAL A 29 1.09 -11.98 -6.78
N ILE A 30 -0.07 -11.34 -6.93
CA ILE A 30 -1.37 -11.89 -6.55
C ILE A 30 -2.27 -11.78 -7.78
N ILE A 31 -2.98 -12.84 -8.08
CA ILE A 31 -3.98 -12.90 -9.14
C ILE A 31 -5.33 -13.03 -8.45
N VAL A 32 -6.27 -12.16 -8.84
CA VAL A 32 -7.65 -12.15 -8.38
C VAL A 32 -8.57 -12.16 -9.60
N GLU A 33 -9.82 -12.58 -9.43
CA GLU A 33 -10.80 -12.53 -10.51
C GLU A 33 -11.39 -11.12 -10.62
N ASP A 34 -12.03 -10.66 -9.54
CA ASP A 34 -12.65 -9.34 -9.46
C ASP A 34 -11.74 -8.32 -8.76
N HIS A 35 -11.79 -7.05 -9.19
CA HIS A 35 -10.91 -6.00 -8.67
C HIS A 35 -11.00 -5.82 -7.15
N ASN A 36 -12.22 -5.85 -6.59
CA ASN A 36 -12.44 -5.65 -5.16
C ASN A 36 -11.87 -6.78 -4.28
N GLU A 37 -11.63 -7.99 -4.83
CA GLU A 37 -11.01 -9.09 -4.08
C GLU A 37 -9.57 -8.76 -3.64
N VAL A 38 -8.91 -7.81 -4.32
CA VAL A 38 -7.57 -7.34 -3.94
C VAL A 38 -7.52 -6.79 -2.51
N LEU A 39 -8.64 -6.25 -2.01
CA LEU A 39 -8.72 -5.65 -0.68
C LEU A 39 -8.42 -6.66 0.43
N TYR A 40 -8.84 -7.92 0.27
CA TYR A 40 -8.49 -9.01 1.19
C TYR A 40 -6.96 -9.19 1.29
N HIS A 41 -6.27 -9.13 0.15
CA HIS A 41 -4.82 -9.30 0.10
C HIS A 41 -4.07 -8.08 0.63
N ILE A 42 -4.59 -6.87 0.40
CA ILE A 42 -4.08 -5.65 1.01
C ILE A 42 -4.17 -5.76 2.53
N TYR A 43 -5.31 -6.14 3.09
CA TYR A 43 -5.47 -6.33 4.54
C TYR A 43 -4.52 -7.39 5.10
N ARG A 44 -4.28 -8.49 4.39
CA ARG A 44 -3.28 -9.48 4.80
C ARG A 44 -1.85 -8.93 4.78
N ALA A 45 -1.51 -8.12 3.78
CA ALA A 45 -0.19 -7.49 3.68
C ALA A 45 0.02 -6.46 4.80
N VAL A 46 -1.01 -5.67 5.13
CA VAL A 46 -1.03 -4.75 6.28
C VAL A 46 -0.85 -5.52 7.58
N GLY A 47 -1.67 -6.56 7.83
CA GLY A 47 -1.59 -7.37 9.06
C GLY A 47 -0.25 -8.10 9.21
N ALA A 48 0.38 -8.49 8.10
CA ALA A 48 1.72 -9.07 8.07
C ALA A 48 2.85 -8.01 8.13
N LYS A 49 2.52 -6.72 8.26
CA LYS A 49 3.46 -5.59 8.29
C LYS A 49 4.38 -5.53 7.07
N LYS A 50 3.90 -5.99 5.91
CA LYS A 50 4.62 -5.93 4.63
C LYS A 50 4.44 -4.59 3.93
N ILE A 51 3.31 -3.93 4.19
CA ILE A 51 3.00 -2.57 3.75
C ILE A 51 2.54 -1.74 4.96
N PRO A 52 2.64 -0.39 4.91
CA PRO A 52 2.15 0.48 5.97
C PRO A 52 0.66 0.26 6.26
N PHE A 53 0.26 0.52 7.51
CA PHE A 53 -1.15 0.47 7.91
C PHE A 53 -1.97 1.63 7.34
N GLU A 54 -1.36 2.81 7.27
CA GLU A 54 -1.99 4.07 6.86
C GLU A 54 -1.09 4.83 5.88
N ASN A 55 -1.69 5.81 5.18
CA ASN A 55 -0.98 6.76 4.31
C ASN A 55 -0.19 6.11 3.17
N GLY A 56 -0.65 4.95 2.68
CA GLY A 56 -0.08 4.28 1.52
C GLY A 56 -0.33 5.05 0.22
N LEU A 57 0.57 4.81 -0.74
CA LEU A 57 0.37 5.20 -2.14
C LEU A 57 -0.03 3.97 -2.94
N MET A 58 -1.11 4.09 -3.70
CA MET A 58 -1.57 3.06 -4.62
C MET A 58 -1.40 3.52 -6.06
N ILE A 59 -0.91 2.63 -6.92
CA ILE A 59 -0.86 2.83 -8.38
C ILE A 59 -1.87 1.87 -8.99
N HIS A 60 -2.87 2.41 -9.66
CA HIS A 60 -3.96 1.66 -10.27
C HIS A 60 -3.89 1.83 -11.79
N PHE A 61 -3.59 0.74 -12.50
CA PHE A 61 -3.60 0.71 -13.96
C PHE A 61 -4.91 0.13 -14.43
N ASP A 62 -5.79 0.97 -14.98
CA ASP A 62 -7.07 0.51 -15.50
C ASP A 62 -7.71 1.56 -16.43
N SER A 63 -8.64 1.13 -17.27
CA SER A 63 -9.53 2.03 -18.01
C SER A 63 -10.61 2.68 -17.14
N HIS A 64 -10.87 2.16 -15.94
CA HIS A 64 -11.82 2.71 -14.98
C HIS A 64 -11.09 3.21 -13.74
N PRO A 65 -11.59 4.27 -13.08
CA PRO A 65 -10.92 4.78 -11.89
C PRO A 65 -11.19 3.95 -10.63
N ASP A 66 -12.25 3.13 -10.61
CA ASP A 66 -12.75 2.39 -9.45
C ASP A 66 -12.99 3.26 -8.19
N LEU A 67 -13.27 4.55 -8.41
CA LEU A 67 -13.50 5.57 -7.39
C LEU A 67 -14.98 5.83 -7.10
N VAL A 68 -15.89 4.93 -7.49
CA VAL A 68 -17.32 5.12 -7.19
C VAL A 68 -17.55 4.99 -5.68
N VAL A 69 -18.33 5.90 -5.10
CA VAL A 69 -18.69 5.84 -3.68
C VAL A 69 -19.79 4.79 -3.48
N PRO A 70 -19.60 3.77 -2.62
CA PRO A 70 -20.61 2.75 -2.38
C PRO A 70 -21.80 3.32 -1.59
N LYS A 71 -23.01 3.17 -2.13
CA LYS A 71 -24.25 3.76 -1.58
C LYS A 71 -24.79 3.09 -0.32
N HIS A 72 -24.37 1.87 0.01
CA HIS A 72 -24.97 1.09 1.11
C HIS A 72 -23.92 0.63 2.13
N LEU A 73 -22.77 1.30 2.13
CA LEU A 73 -21.71 1.04 3.10
C LEU A 73 -21.84 2.00 4.29
N ASP A 74 -22.05 1.42 5.46
CA ASP A 74 -22.05 2.11 6.75
C ASP A 74 -20.62 2.49 7.12
N ALA A 75 -20.36 3.79 7.10
CA ALA A 75 -19.04 4.36 7.37
C ALA A 75 -18.55 4.08 8.80
N GLU A 76 -19.44 3.81 9.75
CA GLU A 76 -19.06 3.47 11.14
C GLU A 76 -18.47 2.06 11.25
N ARG A 77 -18.74 1.22 10.26
CA ARG A 77 -18.30 -0.18 10.20
C ARG A 77 -17.12 -0.41 9.27
N ILE A 78 -16.42 0.65 8.87
CA ILE A 78 -15.31 0.58 7.89
C ILE A 78 -14.16 -0.34 8.33
N TYR A 79 -13.97 -0.55 9.63
CA TYR A 79 -12.93 -1.44 10.14
C TYR A 79 -13.40 -2.90 10.31
N GLU A 80 -14.68 -3.19 10.07
CA GLU A 80 -15.22 -4.55 10.03
C GLU A 80 -14.93 -5.17 8.67
N LYS A 81 -13.76 -5.79 8.52
CA LYS A 81 -13.27 -6.39 7.27
C LYS A 81 -14.34 -7.17 6.49
N ASP A 82 -15.00 -8.13 7.13
CA ASP A 82 -15.91 -9.03 6.43
C ASP A 82 -17.18 -8.29 5.99
N TYR A 83 -17.62 -7.28 6.74
CA TYR A 83 -18.70 -6.40 6.32
C TYR A 83 -18.30 -5.60 5.08
N VAL A 84 -17.14 -4.93 5.12
CA VAL A 84 -16.66 -4.11 4.01
C VAL A 84 -16.49 -4.94 2.75
N ILE A 85 -15.77 -6.06 2.80
CA ILE A 85 -15.52 -6.89 1.60
C ILE A 85 -16.82 -7.35 0.94
N ASN A 86 -17.85 -7.67 1.73
CA ASN A 86 -19.15 -8.12 1.20
C ASN A 86 -20.04 -6.98 0.67
N CYS A 87 -19.71 -5.72 0.96
CA CYS A 87 -20.47 -4.55 0.48
C CYS A 87 -19.90 -3.94 -0.81
N LEU A 88 -18.74 -4.38 -1.28
CA LEU A 88 -18.03 -3.78 -2.40
C LEU A 88 -18.23 -4.55 -3.70
N SER A 89 -17.97 -3.85 -4.80
CA SER A 89 -18.01 -4.34 -6.17
C SER A 89 -16.81 -3.80 -6.94
N ILE A 90 -16.63 -4.28 -8.16
CA ILE A 90 -15.44 -4.01 -8.98
C ILE A 90 -15.14 -2.51 -9.16
N GLU A 91 -16.16 -1.66 -9.16
CA GLU A 91 -16.04 -0.22 -9.45
C GLU A 91 -15.95 0.70 -8.22
N ASN A 92 -16.11 0.18 -7.00
CA ASN A 92 -16.35 1.01 -5.80
C ASN A 92 -15.47 0.71 -4.58
N TRP A 93 -14.38 -0.06 -4.76
CA TRP A 93 -13.58 -0.57 -3.64
C TRP A 93 -12.47 0.38 -3.15
N ILE A 94 -12.03 1.34 -3.99
CA ILE A 94 -10.89 2.21 -3.65
C ILE A 94 -11.28 3.28 -2.63
N ILE A 95 -12.43 3.95 -2.80
CA ILE A 95 -12.86 5.03 -1.90
C ILE A 95 -12.97 4.55 -0.44
N PRO A 96 -13.57 3.39 -0.13
CA PRO A 96 -13.59 2.83 1.22
C PRO A 96 -12.19 2.59 1.79
N ALA A 97 -11.23 2.10 0.99
CA ALA A 97 -9.85 1.91 1.43
C ALA A 97 -9.14 3.24 1.74
N VAL A 98 -9.45 4.30 0.98
CA VAL A 98 -8.96 5.66 1.25
C VAL A 98 -9.63 6.23 2.50
N TYR A 99 -10.94 6.07 2.66
CA TYR A 99 -11.69 6.52 3.85
C TYR A 99 -11.21 5.83 5.14
N ALA A 100 -10.85 4.55 5.06
CA ALA A 100 -10.22 3.79 6.17
C ALA A 100 -8.79 4.26 6.49
N GLY A 101 -8.21 5.16 5.70
CA GLY A 101 -6.87 5.71 5.89
C GLY A 101 -5.73 4.84 5.34
N HIS A 102 -6.01 3.68 4.76
CA HIS A 102 -4.96 2.79 4.20
C HIS A 102 -4.18 3.44 3.07
N PHE A 103 -4.88 4.24 2.26
CA PHE A 103 -4.28 5.04 1.19
C PHE A 103 -4.65 6.50 1.38
N ASN A 104 -3.71 7.40 1.07
CA ASN A 104 -4.00 8.84 0.98
C ASN A 104 -3.76 9.39 -0.44
N THR A 105 -3.10 8.60 -1.30
CA THR A 105 -2.72 8.97 -2.66
C THR A 105 -3.01 7.81 -3.58
N VAL A 106 -3.81 8.08 -4.62
CA VAL A 106 -4.12 7.13 -5.69
C VAL A 106 -3.60 7.72 -7.00
N VAL A 107 -2.69 7.00 -7.66
CA VAL A 107 -2.21 7.31 -9.00
C VAL A 107 -2.97 6.43 -9.97
N TRP A 108 -3.93 7.00 -10.68
CA TRP A 108 -4.66 6.30 -11.73
C TRP A 108 -3.94 6.45 -13.07
N MET A 109 -3.37 5.35 -13.57
CA MET A 109 -2.77 5.27 -14.90
C MET A 109 -3.78 4.68 -15.88
N LYS A 110 -4.31 5.54 -16.74
CA LYS A 110 -5.40 5.22 -17.66
C LYS A 110 -4.95 5.31 -19.11
N PRO A 111 -5.59 4.57 -20.03
CA PRO A 111 -5.35 4.74 -21.46
C PRO A 111 -5.93 6.08 -21.97
N VAL A 112 -5.41 6.55 -23.09
CA VAL A 112 -5.75 7.87 -23.68
C VAL A 112 -7.23 8.03 -24.04
N TRP A 113 -7.98 6.94 -24.16
CA TRP A 113 -9.42 6.96 -24.46
C TRP A 113 -10.32 6.97 -23.21
N ALA A 114 -9.79 6.76 -22.02
CA ALA A 114 -10.57 6.82 -20.78
C ALA A 114 -10.77 8.29 -20.36
N SER A 115 -12.02 8.78 -20.39
CA SER A 115 -12.36 10.19 -20.19
C SER A 115 -13.19 10.46 -18.93
N GLN A 116 -13.30 9.52 -17.98
CA GLN A 116 -14.13 9.71 -16.78
C GLN A 116 -13.64 10.84 -15.86
N ILE A 117 -12.33 11.03 -15.73
CA ILE A 117 -11.71 12.12 -14.95
C ILE A 117 -10.55 12.66 -15.79
N ASP A 118 -10.42 13.98 -15.90
CA ASP A 118 -9.33 14.62 -16.66
C ASP A 118 -7.95 14.29 -16.08
N GLU A 119 -6.92 14.31 -16.92
CA GLU A 119 -5.55 14.15 -16.45
C GLU A 119 -5.14 15.34 -15.57
N GLY A 120 -4.43 15.06 -14.49
CA GLY A 120 -3.94 16.09 -13.58
C GLY A 120 -3.94 15.66 -12.12
N MET A 121 -3.68 16.62 -11.25
CA MET A 121 -3.72 16.42 -9.80
C MET A 121 -5.07 16.88 -9.26
N HIS A 122 -5.83 15.93 -8.74
CA HIS A 122 -7.13 16.18 -8.13
C HIS A 122 -7.05 16.00 -6.61
N LYS A 123 -7.62 16.94 -5.86
CA LYS A 123 -7.70 16.85 -4.40
C LYS A 123 -9.14 16.62 -4.00
N PHE A 124 -9.40 15.47 -3.40
CA PHE A 124 -10.71 15.11 -2.87
C PHE A 124 -10.69 15.19 -1.34
N LYS A 125 -11.86 15.49 -0.77
CA LYS A 125 -12.13 15.30 0.66
C LYS A 125 -13.12 14.18 0.75
N ILE A 126 -12.82 13.18 1.57
CA ILE A 126 -13.69 12.03 1.79
C ILE A 126 -14.06 12.04 3.26
N GLY A 127 -15.35 11.90 3.55
CA GLY A 127 -15.87 11.91 4.91
C GLY A 127 -17.12 11.07 5.05
N LYS A 128 -17.73 11.16 6.23
CA LYS A 128 -19.02 10.57 6.52
C LYS A 128 -20.11 11.63 6.39
N ASP A 129 -21.21 11.27 5.73
CA ASP A 129 -22.45 12.02 5.84
C ASP A 129 -23.12 11.69 7.18
N GLU A 130 -23.18 12.65 8.12
CA GLU A 130 -23.74 12.42 9.46
C GLU A 130 -25.23 12.07 9.44
N THR A 131 -25.96 12.38 8.37
CA THR A 131 -27.39 12.06 8.27
C THR A 131 -27.61 10.65 7.73
N ALA A 132 -26.88 10.29 6.67
CA ALA A 132 -27.05 9.00 5.99
C ALA A 132 -26.16 7.87 6.56
N LYS A 133 -25.12 8.22 7.34
CA LYS A 133 -24.03 7.31 7.77
C LYS A 133 -23.23 6.70 6.60
N GLU A 134 -23.35 7.26 5.41
CA GLU A 134 -22.65 6.82 4.20
C GLU A 134 -21.35 7.60 3.99
N ILE A 135 -20.42 7.02 3.22
CA ILE A 135 -19.22 7.74 2.76
C ILE A 135 -19.63 8.78 1.70
N LYS A 136 -18.96 9.93 1.68
CA LYS A 136 -19.17 11.00 0.70
C LYS A 136 -17.90 11.75 0.35
#